data_AF-A0A2W0A5A4-F1
#
_entry.id   AF-A0A2W0A5A4-F1
#
_cell.length_a   1.000
_cell.length_b   1.000
_cell.length_c   1.000
_cell.angle_alpha   90.00
_cell.angle_beta   90.00
_cell.angle_gamma   90.00
#
_symmetry.space_group_name_H-M   'P 1'
#
loop_
_entity.id
_entity.type
_entity.pdbx_description
1 polymer ?
#
loop_
_entity_poly.entity_id
_entity_poly.type
_entity_poly.pdbx_seq_one_letter_code
_entity_poly.pdbx_strand_id
1 'polypeptide(L)'
;MMHITRLFLMAMTCLALGTNGCRKSSMVSDSDKPSHIKVEPRSQGDEPPTVVFEMRPSNNLDMSAPFQLYDCTYQARGKTAKFRLELKQKLLGLGGIPSASVEGKFIAVTGSDNSALLEDLKKALDAKQIPTNPARVTELPFDAILLDEKLSRSPARTFSDNPPGDWMMVKVFLPKGSDDEGELFLNLNPLLSKGEFSIKDSDYGDYLLKQFAKVL
;
A
#
# COMPACT_ATOMS: atom_id res chain seq x y z
N MET A 1 -16.24 48.88 -3.42
CA MET A 1 -17.56 49.43 -3.80
C MET A 1 -18.17 48.44 -4.79
N MET A 2 -19.26 47.77 -4.38
CA MET A 2 -20.18 46.93 -5.20
C MET A 2 -19.56 45.70 -5.91
N HIS A 3 -20.14 44.51 -5.97
CA HIS A 3 -21.41 43.96 -5.50
C HIS A 3 -21.40 42.42 -5.66
N ILE A 4 -22.01 41.71 -4.70
CA ILE A 4 -23.03 40.65 -4.85
C ILE A 4 -22.64 39.38 -5.63
N THR A 5 -22.35 38.27 -4.93
CA THR A 5 -23.26 37.13 -4.60
C THR A 5 -23.81 36.37 -5.81
N ARG A 6 -23.57 35.04 -5.87
CA ARG A 6 -24.64 34.04 -6.09
C ARG A 6 -24.19 32.62 -5.72
N LEU A 7 -24.78 32.19 -4.62
CA LEU A 7 -24.99 30.82 -4.16
C LEU A 7 -25.80 30.06 -5.22
N PHE A 8 -25.41 28.84 -5.59
CA PHE A 8 -26.32 27.87 -6.21
C PHE A 8 -26.17 26.53 -5.52
N LEU A 9 -27.17 26.23 -4.69
CA LEU A 9 -27.41 24.96 -4.04
C LEU A 9 -28.31 24.16 -4.99
N MET A 10 -27.86 23.01 -5.51
CA MET A 10 -28.76 22.04 -6.13
C MET A 10 -28.64 20.72 -5.37
N ALA A 11 -29.62 20.49 -4.50
CA ALA A 11 -29.94 19.18 -3.97
C ALA A 11 -30.74 18.42 -5.06
N MET A 12 -30.28 17.23 -5.43
CA MET A 12 -31.04 16.32 -6.28
C MET A 12 -31.34 15.05 -5.49
N THR A 13 -32.57 14.99 -5.01
CA THR A 13 -33.18 13.86 -4.31
C THR A 13 -33.67 12.84 -5.34
N CYS A 14 -33.13 11.63 -5.34
CA CYS A 14 -33.73 10.50 -6.03
C CYS A 14 -34.22 9.49 -4.99
N LEU A 15 -35.53 9.54 -4.71
CA LEU A 15 -36.26 8.40 -4.16
C LEU A 15 -36.50 7.39 -5.29
N ALA A 16 -36.11 6.14 -5.08
CA ALA A 16 -36.67 5.00 -5.79
C ALA A 16 -37.17 3.98 -4.76
N LEU A 17 -38.50 3.86 -4.68
CA LEU A 17 -39.21 2.79 -4.02
C LEU A 17 -39.16 1.54 -4.92
N GLY A 18 -38.80 0.39 -4.35
CA GLY A 18 -38.80 -0.90 -5.02
C GLY A 18 -39.23 -2.00 -4.04
N THR A 19 -40.27 -2.73 -4.44
CA THR A 19 -41.18 -3.54 -3.62
C THR A 19 -40.66 -4.92 -3.21
N ASN A 20 -41.25 -5.40 -2.10
CA ASN A 20 -41.20 -6.74 -1.52
C ASN A 20 -41.20 -7.92 -2.52
N GLY A 21 -40.37 -8.92 -2.19
CA GLY A 21 -40.46 -10.28 -2.73
C GLY A 21 -39.96 -11.31 -1.71
N CYS A 22 -40.83 -11.71 -0.78
CA CYS A 22 -40.61 -12.89 0.06
C CYS A 22 -40.63 -14.17 -0.78
N ARG A 23 -39.58 -15.00 -0.68
CA ARG A 23 -39.70 -16.41 -1.04
C ARG A 23 -38.87 -17.32 -0.13
N LYS A 24 -39.62 -17.97 0.77
CA LYS A 24 -39.53 -19.35 1.27
C LYS A 24 -38.15 -19.94 1.59
N SER A 25 -37.97 -20.19 2.89
CA SER A 25 -36.95 -21.04 3.50
C SER A 25 -37.17 -22.52 3.15
N SER A 26 -36.10 -23.21 2.77
CA SER A 26 -35.99 -24.66 2.80
C SER A 26 -34.69 -25.02 3.51
N MET A 27 -34.85 -25.56 4.71
CA MET A 27 -33.81 -26.21 5.50
C MET A 27 -33.24 -27.40 4.72
N VAL A 28 -31.93 -27.39 4.49
CA VAL A 28 -31.14 -28.62 4.40
C VAL A 28 -29.97 -28.44 5.36
N SER A 29 -29.99 -29.28 6.38
CA SER A 29 -28.95 -29.41 7.39
C SER A 29 -27.86 -30.28 6.79
N ASP A 30 -26.66 -29.73 6.59
CA ASP A 30 -25.45 -30.53 6.47
C ASP A 30 -24.39 -29.93 7.39
N SER A 31 -23.95 -30.76 8.32
CA SER A 31 -22.86 -30.48 9.22
C SER A 31 -21.56 -30.56 8.44
N ASP A 32 -20.83 -29.45 8.33
CA ASP A 32 -19.43 -29.53 7.96
C ASP A 32 -18.59 -28.47 8.69
N LYS A 33 -17.44 -28.95 9.17
CA LYS A 33 -16.48 -28.27 10.05
C LYS A 33 -16.07 -26.89 9.54
N PRO A 34 -15.93 -25.87 10.40
CA PRO A 34 -15.22 -24.65 10.04
C PRO A 34 -13.71 -24.89 10.11
N SER A 35 -13.08 -25.28 9.01
CA SER A 35 -11.65 -25.04 8.84
C SER A 35 -11.46 -23.56 8.55
N HIS A 36 -11.04 -22.81 9.57
CA HIS A 36 -10.78 -21.38 9.52
C HIS A 36 -9.49 -21.08 8.75
N ILE A 37 -9.39 -21.52 7.49
CA ILE A 37 -8.33 -21.09 6.59
C ILE A 37 -8.83 -19.82 5.91
N LYS A 38 -8.37 -18.66 6.43
CA LYS A 38 -8.61 -17.33 5.85
C LYS A 38 -7.86 -17.24 4.52
N VAL A 39 -8.41 -17.83 3.46
CA VAL A 39 -7.93 -17.64 2.09
C VAL A 39 -8.56 -16.36 1.56
N GLU A 40 -7.72 -15.39 1.25
CA GLU A 40 -8.11 -14.12 0.65
C GLU A 40 -8.73 -14.37 -0.74
N PRO A 41 -9.96 -13.90 -1.05
CA PRO A 41 -10.58 -14.12 -2.35
C PRO A 41 -9.79 -13.44 -3.47
N ARG A 42 -9.58 -14.13 -4.60
CA ARG A 42 -9.01 -13.52 -5.81
C ARG A 42 -10.08 -12.66 -6.49
N SER A 43 -9.87 -11.34 -6.54
CA SER A 43 -10.73 -10.40 -7.26
C SER A 43 -10.50 -10.47 -8.78
N GLN A 44 -11.59 -10.48 -9.54
CA GLN A 44 -11.64 -10.25 -11.00
C GLN A 44 -12.32 -8.89 -11.23
N GLY A 45 -11.60 -7.91 -11.77
CA GLY A 45 -12.15 -6.61 -12.21
C GLY A 45 -11.09 -5.49 -12.25
N ASP A 46 -11.33 -4.47 -13.09
CA ASP A 46 -10.48 -3.32 -13.53
C ASP A 46 -9.87 -2.44 -12.43
N GLU A 47 -9.21 -3.05 -11.48
CA GLU A 47 -8.59 -2.37 -10.38
C GLU A 47 -7.10 -2.17 -10.65
N PRO A 48 -6.54 -0.98 -10.29
CA PRO A 48 -5.14 -0.70 -10.53
C PRO A 48 -4.25 -1.84 -10.00
N PRO A 49 -3.26 -2.27 -10.79
CA PRO A 49 -2.33 -3.30 -10.37
C PRO A 49 -1.61 -2.85 -9.08
N THR A 50 -1.46 -3.77 -8.12
CA THR A 50 -0.65 -3.56 -6.92
C THR A 50 0.39 -4.66 -6.83
N VAL A 51 1.50 -4.40 -6.13
CA VAL A 51 2.55 -5.40 -5.90
C VAL A 51 2.59 -5.74 -4.42
N VAL A 52 2.15 -6.95 -4.08
CA VAL A 52 2.22 -7.49 -2.72
C VAL A 52 3.50 -8.29 -2.54
N PHE A 53 4.20 -8.07 -1.44
CA PHE A 53 5.42 -8.80 -1.06
C PHE A 53 5.30 -9.33 0.38
N GLU A 54 6.09 -10.35 0.70
CA GLU A 54 6.20 -10.87 2.06
C GLU A 54 7.19 -10.02 2.86
N MET A 55 6.90 -9.81 4.14
CA MET A 55 7.80 -9.14 5.08
C MET A 55 7.94 -9.95 6.36
N ARG A 56 9.15 -10.03 6.90
CA ARG A 56 9.42 -10.67 8.19
C ARG A 56 10.27 -9.74 9.05
N PRO A 57 9.94 -9.54 10.33
CA PRO A 57 10.79 -8.74 11.21
C PRO A 57 12.18 -9.38 11.32
N SER A 58 13.22 -8.59 11.09
CA SER A 58 14.63 -9.00 11.17
C SER A 58 15.21 -8.79 12.56
N ASN A 59 14.69 -7.82 13.31
CA ASN A 59 14.94 -7.66 14.73
C ASN A 59 13.82 -8.35 15.52
N ASN A 60 14.13 -8.81 16.75
CA ASN A 60 13.05 -9.09 17.70
C ASN A 60 12.22 -7.80 17.80
N LEU A 61 10.89 -7.92 17.73
CA LEU A 61 9.92 -6.84 17.88
C LEU A 61 10.01 -6.28 19.32
N ASP A 62 11.14 -5.68 19.65
CA ASP A 62 11.33 -4.90 20.84
C ASP A 62 10.68 -3.56 20.57
N MET A 63 9.57 -3.30 21.25
CA MET A 63 8.85 -2.02 21.12
C MET A 63 9.68 -0.82 21.60
N SER A 64 10.85 -1.05 22.20
CA SER A 64 11.82 0.00 22.54
C SER A 64 12.84 0.28 21.43
N ALA A 65 12.88 -0.54 20.37
CA ALA A 65 13.80 -0.34 19.27
C ALA A 65 13.49 0.99 18.55
N PRO A 66 14.51 1.82 18.25
CA PRO A 66 14.29 3.12 17.61
C PRO A 66 13.84 2.99 16.14
N PHE A 67 13.85 1.78 15.58
CA PHE A 67 13.40 1.46 14.24
C PHE A 67 12.91 0.00 14.16
N GLN A 68 12.01 -0.24 13.22
CA GLN A 68 11.55 -1.57 12.82
C GLN A 68 12.28 -1.96 11.53
N LEU A 69 12.84 -3.17 11.49
CA LEU A 69 13.55 -3.69 10.32
C LEU A 69 12.85 -4.94 9.81
N TYR A 70 12.55 -4.97 8.52
CA TYR A 70 11.90 -6.09 7.86
C TYR A 70 12.78 -6.65 6.74
N ASP A 71 12.95 -7.98 6.69
CA ASP A 71 13.40 -8.69 5.51
C ASP A 71 12.19 -8.90 4.59
N CYS A 72 12.26 -8.34 3.39
CA CYS A 72 11.19 -8.37 2.40
C CYS A 72 11.56 -9.32 1.26
N THR A 73 10.58 -10.12 0.82
CA THR A 73 10.76 -11.02 -0.32
C THR A 73 9.58 -10.96 -1.27
N TYR A 74 9.87 -10.99 -2.57
CA TYR A 74 8.88 -11.11 -3.63
C TYR A 74 9.28 -12.23 -4.58
N GLN A 75 8.32 -13.11 -4.91
CA GLN A 75 8.57 -14.26 -5.77
C GLN A 75 7.56 -14.27 -6.92
N ALA A 76 8.08 -14.26 -8.15
CA ALA A 76 7.27 -14.41 -9.35
C ALA A 76 8.13 -14.93 -10.50
N ARG A 77 7.52 -15.71 -11.41
CA ARG A 77 8.19 -16.22 -12.63
C ARG A 77 9.52 -16.95 -12.35
N GLY A 78 9.60 -17.67 -11.22
CA GLY A 78 10.81 -18.38 -10.79
C GLY A 78 11.96 -17.48 -10.33
N LYS A 79 11.71 -16.18 -10.18
CA LYS A 79 12.67 -15.18 -9.66
C LYS A 79 12.30 -14.80 -8.23
N THR A 80 13.33 -14.45 -7.46
CA THR A 80 13.18 -14.00 -6.08
C THR A 80 13.89 -12.67 -5.90
N ALA A 81 13.10 -11.64 -5.66
CA ALA A 81 13.56 -10.34 -5.21
C ALA A 81 13.61 -10.32 -3.67
N LYS A 82 14.66 -9.71 -3.14
CA LYS A 82 14.95 -9.53 -1.71
C LYS A 82 15.42 -8.11 -1.48
N PHE A 83 14.88 -7.47 -0.47
CA PHE A 83 15.32 -6.17 0.02
C PHE A 83 15.01 -6.09 1.51
N ARG A 84 15.55 -5.09 2.21
CA ARG A 84 15.08 -4.78 3.57
C ARG A 84 14.37 -3.45 3.59
N LEU A 85 13.42 -3.33 4.51
CA LEU A 85 12.68 -2.12 4.80
C LEU A 85 12.95 -1.72 6.24
N GLU A 86 13.52 -0.54 6.43
CA GLU A 86 13.68 0.08 7.75
C GLU A 86 12.65 1.20 7.90
N LEU A 87 11.97 1.24 9.04
CA LEU A 87 10.97 2.26 9.38
C LEU A 87 11.21 2.79 10.78
N LYS A 88 11.15 4.12 10.93
CA LYS A 88 11.24 4.83 12.19
C LYS A 88 10.07 5.79 12.29
N GLN A 89 9.14 5.48 13.19
CA GLN A 89 8.02 6.38 13.47
C GLN A 89 8.47 7.48 14.43
N LYS A 90 8.14 8.72 14.09
CA LYS A 90 8.29 9.90 14.94
C LYS A 90 6.91 10.45 15.27
N LEU A 91 6.57 10.45 16.55
CA LEU A 91 5.34 11.08 17.01
C LEU A 91 5.48 12.61 16.86
N LEU A 92 4.70 13.21 15.97
CA LEU A 92 4.66 14.67 15.83
C LEU A 92 3.78 15.25 16.93
N GLY A 93 4.41 15.85 17.94
CA GLY A 93 3.73 16.48 19.06
C GLY A 93 3.34 17.93 18.78
N LEU A 94 2.54 18.24 17.76
CA LEU A 94 2.05 19.61 17.52
C LEU A 94 0.65 19.65 16.89
N GLY A 95 -0.33 20.19 17.62
CA GLY A 95 -1.41 20.98 17.00
C GLY A 95 -2.68 20.27 16.51
N GLY A 96 -2.99 19.04 16.94
CA GLY A 96 -4.36 18.50 16.84
C GLY A 96 -4.70 17.68 15.60
N ILE A 97 -3.74 17.37 14.72
CA ILE A 97 -3.89 16.31 13.71
C ILE A 97 -2.91 15.19 14.06
N PRO A 98 -3.37 13.99 14.42
CA PRO A 98 -2.49 12.86 14.70
C PRO A 98 -1.94 12.30 13.37
N SER A 99 -0.97 12.98 12.78
CA SER A 99 -0.18 12.44 11.68
C SER A 99 1.21 12.12 12.21
N ALA A 100 1.58 10.84 12.22
CA ALA A 100 2.94 10.45 12.57
C ALA A 100 3.84 10.60 11.34
N SER A 101 4.96 11.31 11.50
CA SER A 101 6.02 11.30 10.50
C SER A 101 6.75 9.97 10.59
N VAL A 102 7.10 9.41 9.44
CA VAL A 102 7.85 8.17 9.33
C VAL A 102 9.09 8.47 8.51
N GLU A 103 10.26 8.14 9.04
CA GLU A 103 11.48 8.06 8.24
C GLU A 103 11.71 6.59 7.88
N GLY A 104 12.22 6.33 6.68
CA GLY A 104 12.54 4.97 6.31
C GLY A 104 13.57 4.87 5.20
N LYS A 105 13.93 3.63 4.91
CA LYS A 105 14.79 3.33 3.76
C LYS A 105 14.56 1.93 3.23
N PHE A 106 14.69 1.80 1.92
CA PHE A 106 14.90 0.51 1.26
C PHE A 106 16.38 0.20 1.26
N ILE A 107 16.75 -1.05 1.53
CA ILE A 107 18.14 -1.50 1.60
C ILE A 107 18.31 -2.68 0.66
N ALA A 108 19.31 -2.61 -0.20
CA ALA A 108 19.64 -3.66 -1.16
C ALA A 108 20.13 -4.93 -0.45
N VAL A 109 19.72 -6.10 -0.94
CA VAL A 109 20.20 -7.40 -0.46
C VAL A 109 20.97 -8.11 -1.58
N THR A 110 22.18 -8.56 -1.26
CA THR A 110 23.05 -9.29 -2.21
C THR A 110 22.37 -10.57 -2.71
N GLY A 111 22.52 -10.86 -4.01
CA GLY A 111 21.96 -12.07 -4.63
C GLY A 111 20.46 -11.99 -4.91
N SER A 112 19.85 -10.81 -4.80
CA SER A 112 18.48 -10.56 -5.22
C SER A 112 18.35 -10.53 -6.75
N ASP A 113 17.33 -11.19 -7.31
CA ASP A 113 16.93 -11.03 -8.71
C ASP A 113 15.60 -10.28 -8.80
N ASN A 114 15.70 -8.98 -9.05
CA ASN A 114 14.55 -8.07 -9.02
C ASN A 114 13.86 -7.89 -10.36
N SER A 115 14.29 -8.61 -11.39
CA SER A 115 13.74 -8.47 -12.75
C SER A 115 12.22 -8.62 -12.76
N ALA A 116 11.70 -9.68 -12.13
CA ALA A 116 10.26 -9.92 -12.04
C ALA A 116 9.53 -8.85 -11.20
N LEU A 117 10.14 -8.41 -10.09
CA LEU A 117 9.57 -7.36 -9.25
C LEU A 117 9.44 -6.04 -10.01
N LEU A 118 10.49 -5.63 -10.74
CA LEU A 118 10.49 -4.40 -11.53
C LEU A 118 9.48 -4.43 -12.68
N GLU A 119 9.27 -5.58 -13.32
CA GLU A 119 8.24 -5.74 -14.35
C GLU A 119 6.82 -5.56 -13.81
N ASP A 120 6.55 -6.07 -12.60
CA ASP A 120 5.21 -5.94 -12.00
C ASP A 120 5.01 -4.59 -11.33
N LEU A 121 6.07 -3.99 -10.77
CA LEU A 121 6.06 -2.59 -10.34
C LEU A 121 5.83 -1.66 -11.53
N LYS A 122 6.38 -1.94 -12.71
CA LYS A 122 6.10 -1.15 -13.91
C LYS A 122 4.60 -1.04 -14.16
N LYS A 123 3.86 -2.15 -14.03
CA LYS A 123 2.40 -2.15 -14.21
C LYS A 123 1.73 -1.41 -13.06
N ALA A 124 2.07 -1.76 -11.81
CA ALA A 124 1.44 -1.21 -10.61
C ALA A 124 1.62 0.30 -10.44
N LEU A 125 2.74 0.82 -10.93
CA LEU A 125 3.07 2.24 -10.88
C LEU A 125 2.68 2.97 -12.17
N ASP A 126 2.07 2.28 -13.14
CA ASP A 126 1.79 2.79 -14.49
C ASP A 126 3.02 3.42 -15.18
N ALA A 127 4.20 2.84 -14.93
CA ALA A 127 5.43 3.27 -15.56
C ALA A 127 5.47 2.83 -17.03
N LYS A 128 6.01 3.68 -17.89
CA LYS A 128 6.11 3.46 -19.33
C LYS A 128 7.29 2.57 -19.66
N GLN A 129 8.39 2.70 -18.94
CA GLN A 129 9.65 2.02 -19.27
C GLN A 129 10.36 1.42 -18.05
N ILE A 130 10.97 0.24 -18.23
CA ILE A 130 11.90 -0.30 -17.24
C ILE A 130 13.25 0.40 -17.43
N PRO A 131 13.84 0.99 -16.38
CA PRO A 131 15.16 1.61 -16.45
C PRO A 131 16.22 0.62 -16.91
N THR A 132 17.05 1.02 -17.88
CA THR A 132 18.18 0.21 -18.35
C THR A 132 19.44 0.60 -17.57
N ASN A 133 20.15 -0.39 -17.01
CA ASN A 133 21.42 -0.20 -16.29
C ASN A 133 21.41 0.90 -15.22
N PRO A 134 20.48 0.86 -14.25
CA PRO A 134 20.47 1.84 -13.15
C PRO A 134 21.78 1.73 -12.35
N ALA A 135 22.39 2.86 -12.01
CA ALA A 135 23.47 2.89 -11.04
C ALA A 135 22.94 2.40 -9.68
N ARG A 136 23.43 1.25 -9.23
CA ARG A 136 22.97 0.62 -7.99
C ARG A 136 23.45 1.41 -6.77
N VAL A 137 22.58 1.48 -5.77
CA VAL A 137 22.86 2.05 -4.45
C VAL A 137 22.58 0.99 -3.38
N THR A 138 23.24 1.10 -2.24
CA THR A 138 23.03 0.19 -1.11
C THR A 138 21.75 0.50 -0.34
N GLU A 139 21.34 1.77 -0.33
CA GLU A 139 20.15 2.23 0.37
C GLU A 139 19.48 3.38 -0.39
N LEU A 140 18.16 3.46 -0.25
CA LEU A 140 17.31 4.53 -0.77
C LEU A 140 16.48 5.07 0.40
N PRO A 141 16.88 6.19 1.00
CA PRO A 141 16.11 6.83 2.06
C PRO A 141 14.83 7.47 1.52
N PHE A 142 13.85 7.58 2.39
CA PHE A 142 12.59 8.24 2.10
C PHE A 142 11.99 8.87 3.36
N ASP A 143 11.21 9.92 3.13
CA ASP A 143 10.29 10.46 4.12
C ASP A 143 8.90 9.87 3.88
N ALA A 144 8.09 9.83 4.93
CA ALA A 144 6.77 9.26 4.87
C ALA A 144 5.83 9.83 5.93
N ILE A 145 4.54 9.65 5.69
CA ILE A 145 3.48 9.98 6.65
C ILE A 145 2.62 8.73 6.84
N LEU A 146 2.38 8.37 8.09
CA LEU A 146 1.36 7.39 8.45
C LEU A 146 0.00 8.08 8.34
N LEU A 147 -0.75 7.72 7.29
CA LEU A 147 -2.03 8.34 6.99
C LEU A 147 -3.15 7.75 7.84
N ASP A 148 -3.13 6.43 8.01
CA ASP A 148 -4.16 5.72 8.75
C ASP A 148 -3.65 4.36 9.25
N GLU A 149 -4.30 3.86 10.28
CA GLU A 149 -4.02 2.59 10.95
C GLU A 149 -5.31 1.82 11.17
N LYS A 150 -5.18 0.54 11.50
CA LYS A 150 -6.32 -0.35 11.79
C LYS A 150 -7.29 -0.48 10.61
N LEU A 151 -6.74 -0.45 9.39
CA LEU A 151 -7.52 -0.59 8.17
C LEU A 151 -7.82 -2.06 7.86
N SER A 152 -9.04 -2.33 7.42
CA SER A 152 -9.43 -3.54 6.70
C SER A 152 -9.15 -3.39 5.22
N ARG A 153 -8.67 -4.47 4.59
CA ARG A 153 -8.50 -4.56 3.14
C ARG A 153 -9.62 -5.41 2.55
N SER A 154 -10.42 -4.84 1.66
CA SER A 154 -11.51 -5.53 0.99
C SER A 154 -10.98 -6.48 -0.09
N PRO A 155 -11.78 -7.44 -0.58
CA PRO A 155 -11.42 -8.23 -1.76
C PRO A 155 -11.14 -7.36 -2.99
N ALA A 156 -11.76 -6.19 -3.09
CA ALA A 156 -11.51 -5.20 -4.15
C ALA A 156 -10.30 -4.29 -3.84
N ARG A 157 -9.40 -4.73 -2.94
CA ARG A 157 -8.19 -4.09 -2.39
C ARG A 157 -8.32 -2.62 -1.99
N THR A 158 -9.54 -2.18 -1.71
CA THR A 158 -9.81 -0.91 -1.04
C THR A 158 -9.53 -1.04 0.46
N PHE A 159 -9.19 0.08 1.09
CA PHE A 159 -8.99 0.16 2.53
C PHE A 159 -10.18 0.88 3.20
N SER A 160 -10.63 0.36 4.35
CA SER A 160 -11.62 1.02 5.21
C SER A 160 -11.26 0.85 6.68
N ASP A 161 -11.66 1.78 7.53
CA ASP A 161 -11.54 1.72 8.99
C ASP A 161 -12.68 0.91 9.65
N ASN A 162 -13.70 0.53 8.87
CA ASN A 162 -14.86 -0.23 9.32
C ASN A 162 -15.13 -1.47 8.43
N PRO A 163 -15.08 -2.69 8.99
CA PRO A 163 -14.62 -2.99 10.36
C PRO A 163 -13.13 -2.66 10.53
N PRO A 164 -12.62 -2.45 11.76
CA PRO A 164 -11.19 -2.29 11.97
C PRO A 164 -10.41 -3.56 11.57
N GLY A 165 -9.25 -3.36 10.97
CA GLY A 165 -8.31 -4.42 10.57
C GLY A 165 -6.89 -4.19 11.09
N ASP A 166 -5.91 -4.77 10.41
CA ASP A 166 -4.49 -4.76 10.83
C ASP A 166 -3.57 -4.08 9.80
N TRP A 167 -4.15 -3.41 8.80
CA TRP A 167 -3.37 -2.68 7.80
C TRP A 167 -3.06 -1.26 8.26
N MET A 168 -1.87 -0.78 7.88
CA MET A 168 -1.43 0.59 8.00
C MET A 168 -1.20 1.15 6.59
N MET A 169 -1.61 2.39 6.36
CA MET A 169 -1.39 3.08 5.09
C MET A 169 -0.31 4.14 5.27
N VAL A 170 0.83 3.93 4.62
CA VAL A 170 1.97 4.85 4.67
C VAL A 170 2.12 5.51 3.31
N LYS A 171 2.09 6.84 3.26
CA LYS A 171 2.45 7.60 2.05
C LYS A 171 3.94 7.88 2.08
N VAL A 172 4.66 7.43 1.07
CA VAL A 172 6.12 7.54 0.93
C VAL A 172 6.44 8.62 -0.11
N PHE A 173 7.44 9.43 0.23
CA PHE A 173 7.99 10.50 -0.59
C PHE A 173 9.44 10.17 -0.94
N LEU A 174 9.71 9.98 -2.23
CA LEU A 174 11.06 9.78 -2.75
C LEU A 174 11.62 11.11 -3.31
N PRO A 175 12.82 11.54 -2.92
CA PRO A 175 13.34 12.87 -3.26
C PRO A 175 13.64 13.00 -4.77
N LYS A 176 12.98 13.93 -5.48
CA LYS A 176 13.21 14.21 -6.91
C LYS A 176 13.90 15.57 -7.11
N GLY A 177 15.00 15.79 -6.40
CA GLY A 177 15.80 17.01 -6.55
C GLY A 177 15.17 18.20 -5.83
N SER A 178 15.17 19.40 -6.45
CA SER A 178 14.89 20.65 -5.73
C SER A 178 13.43 20.90 -5.39
N ASP A 179 12.45 20.40 -6.16
CA ASP A 179 11.05 20.86 -6.00
C ASP A 179 9.97 19.80 -6.25
N ASP A 180 10.33 18.63 -6.77
CA ASP A 180 9.37 17.52 -6.94
C ASP A 180 9.74 16.38 -5.98
N GLU A 181 8.74 15.61 -5.55
CA GLU A 181 8.89 14.34 -4.86
C GLU A 181 8.06 13.28 -5.60
N GLY A 182 8.57 12.06 -5.70
CA GLY A 182 7.78 10.94 -6.19
C GLY A 182 6.96 10.34 -5.05
N GLU A 183 5.66 10.21 -5.25
CA GLU A 183 4.75 9.74 -4.21
C GLU A 183 4.24 8.33 -4.49
N LEU A 184 4.25 7.46 -3.49
CA LEU A 184 3.55 6.17 -3.54
C LEU A 184 2.93 5.80 -2.20
N PHE A 185 2.08 4.78 -2.20
CA PHE A 185 1.58 4.15 -0.99
C PHE A 185 2.31 2.85 -0.72
N LEU A 186 2.79 2.71 0.51
CA LEU A 186 3.35 1.51 1.09
C LEU A 186 2.39 1.02 2.17
N ASN A 187 1.48 0.12 1.81
CA ASN A 187 0.50 -0.43 2.74
C ASN A 187 1.13 -1.62 3.47
N LEU A 188 1.04 -1.67 4.79
CA LEU A 188 1.76 -2.65 5.61
C LEU A 188 0.80 -3.42 6.50
N ASN A 189 1.01 -4.72 6.61
CA ASN A 189 0.34 -5.59 7.58
C ASN A 189 1.36 -6.54 8.21
N PRO A 190 2.02 -6.11 9.32
CA PRO A 190 3.00 -6.92 10.02
C PRO A 190 2.42 -8.24 10.55
N LEU A 191 1.14 -8.25 10.97
CA LEU A 191 0.48 -9.45 11.49
C LEU A 191 0.35 -10.55 10.42
N LEU A 192 0.02 -10.15 9.18
CA LEU A 192 -0.04 -11.05 8.03
C LEU A 192 1.30 -11.22 7.31
N SER A 193 2.37 -10.56 7.78
CA SER A 193 3.68 -10.58 7.12
C SER A 193 3.61 -10.12 5.65
N LYS A 194 2.81 -9.08 5.36
CA LYS A 194 2.60 -8.55 4.01
C LYS A 194 2.88 -7.04 3.92
N GLY A 195 3.48 -6.63 2.81
CA GLY A 195 3.51 -5.24 2.37
C GLY A 195 2.96 -5.12 0.95
N GLU A 196 2.52 -3.93 0.57
CA GLU A 196 1.98 -3.65 -0.76
C GLU A 196 2.44 -2.28 -1.27
N PHE A 197 2.92 -2.25 -2.51
CA PHE A 197 3.12 -1.03 -3.28
C PHE A 197 1.88 -0.71 -4.12
N SER A 198 1.43 0.53 -4.06
CA SER A 198 0.39 1.08 -4.92
C SER A 198 0.62 2.56 -5.20
N ILE A 199 -0.02 3.08 -6.24
CA ILE A 199 0.08 4.48 -6.66
C ILE A 199 -1.31 5.08 -6.86
N LYS A 200 -1.43 6.39 -6.66
CA LYS A 200 -2.64 7.14 -7.03
C LYS A 200 -2.43 8.00 -8.27
N ASP A 201 -1.22 8.54 -8.43
CA ASP A 201 -0.86 9.42 -9.54
C ASP A 201 0.21 8.76 -10.43
N SER A 202 -0.19 8.37 -11.64
CA SER A 202 0.66 7.71 -12.64
C SER A 202 1.84 8.58 -13.09
N ASP A 203 1.80 9.91 -12.91
CA ASP A 203 2.85 10.81 -13.37
C ASP A 203 4.19 10.55 -12.64
N TYR A 204 4.15 9.91 -11.46
CA TYR A 204 5.36 9.49 -10.74
C TYR A 204 5.91 8.13 -11.19
N GLY A 205 5.18 7.35 -11.99
CA GLY A 205 5.47 5.94 -12.27
C GLY A 205 6.88 5.66 -12.75
N ASP A 206 7.31 6.34 -13.82
CA ASP A 206 8.66 6.18 -14.38
C ASP A 206 9.76 6.60 -13.39
N TYR A 207 9.52 7.67 -12.63
CA TYR A 207 10.47 8.15 -11.64
C TYR A 207 10.62 7.15 -10.49
N LEU A 208 9.51 6.66 -9.93
CA LEU A 208 9.50 5.69 -8.83
C LEU A 208 10.17 4.38 -9.25
N LEU A 209 9.81 3.85 -10.43
CA LEU A 209 10.43 2.64 -10.95
C LEU A 209 11.94 2.81 -11.16
N LYS A 210 12.38 4.00 -11.61
CA LYS A 210 13.79 4.35 -11.70
C LYS A 210 14.50 4.36 -10.35
N GLN A 211 13.87 4.85 -9.28
CA GLN A 211 14.48 4.79 -7.95
C GLN A 211 14.54 3.36 -7.42
N PHE A 212 13.45 2.60 -7.54
CA PHE A 212 13.40 1.22 -7.10
C PHE A 212 14.44 0.35 -7.79
N ALA A 213 14.66 0.52 -9.10
CA ALA A 213 15.65 -0.26 -9.84
C ALA A 213 17.11 -0.03 -9.35
N LYS A 214 17.39 1.08 -8.65
CA LYS A 214 18.71 1.34 -8.05
C LYS A 214 18.94 0.53 -6.78
N VAL A 215 17.89 0.20 -6.01
CA VAL A 215 18.03 -0.34 -4.65
C VAL A 215 17.45 -1.75 -4.49
N LEU A 216 16.29 -2.03 -5.09
CA LEU A 216 15.65 -3.34 -5.04
C LEU A 216 16.53 -4.31 -5.81
#